data_AF-A0A1L3JGH2-F1
#
_entry.id   AF-A0A1L3JGH2-F1
#
_cell.length_a   1.000
_cell.length_b   1.000
_cell.length_c   1.000
_cell.angle_alpha   90.00
_cell.angle_beta   90.00
_cell.angle_gamma   90.00
#
_symmetry.space_group_name_H-M   'P 1'
#
loop_
_entity.id
_entity.type
_entity.pdbx_description
1 polymer ?
#
loop_
_entity_poly.entity_id
_entity_poly.type
_entity_poly.pdbx_seq_one_letter_code
_entity_poly.pdbx_strand_id
1 'polypeptide(L)'
;MKKIAEKPHFFFFGLIPVSIILGFIFKNNSLKIAYYGGDFSINYWNTFLIMAVFFSLMGLNYFALNWAKKRSKKWLTIIHILFQTLSLILFVIYILKIDNVKTENEADIINIILFCSLLLFVISVFIHLINFIISLISKED
;
A
#
# COMPACT_ATOMS: atom_id res chain seq x y z
N MET A 1 -16.46 5.34 7.86
CA MET A 1 -15.90 3.98 7.66
C MET A 1 -16.94 2.92 7.26
N LYS A 2 -18.19 2.93 7.76
CA LYS A 2 -19.23 1.93 7.39
C LYS A 2 -19.39 1.74 5.86
N LYS A 3 -19.60 2.83 5.10
CA LYS A 3 -19.80 2.77 3.64
C LYS A 3 -18.59 2.25 2.84
N ILE A 4 -17.36 2.55 3.29
CA ILE A 4 -16.13 2.13 2.62
C ILE A 4 -15.89 0.63 2.86
N ALA A 5 -16.17 0.14 4.08
CA ALA A 5 -16.06 -1.27 4.43
C ALA A 5 -17.14 -2.15 3.76
N GLU A 6 -18.23 -1.56 3.27
CA GLU A 6 -19.28 -2.26 2.54
C GLU A 6 -18.90 -2.54 1.08
N LYS A 7 -18.11 -1.66 0.46
CA LYS A 7 -17.62 -1.82 -0.92
C LYS A 7 -16.11 -1.50 -1.03
N PRO A 8 -15.26 -2.31 -0.39
CA PRO A 8 -13.81 -2.06 -0.36
C PRO A 8 -13.15 -2.05 -1.74
N HIS A 9 -13.71 -2.76 -2.73
CA HIS A 9 -13.17 -2.75 -4.10
C HIS A 9 -13.10 -1.34 -4.70
N PHE A 10 -14.10 -0.47 -4.45
CA PHE A 10 -14.05 0.91 -4.95
C PHE A 10 -12.92 1.73 -4.32
N PHE A 11 -12.60 1.47 -3.06
CA PHE A 11 -11.48 2.12 -2.39
C PHE A 11 -10.15 1.74 -3.07
N PHE A 12 -9.89 0.45 -3.27
CA PHE A 12 -8.66 -0.01 -3.91
C PHE A 12 -8.58 0.40 -5.39
N PHE A 13 -9.68 0.34 -6.13
CA PHE A 13 -9.70 0.87 -7.50
C PHE A 13 -9.46 2.38 -7.55
N GLY A 14 -9.93 3.15 -6.56
CA GLY A 14 -9.62 4.57 -6.43
C GLY A 14 -8.14 4.85 -6.17
N LEU A 15 -7.42 3.94 -5.50
CA LEU A 15 -5.99 4.09 -5.27
C LEU A 15 -5.14 3.87 -6.53
N ILE A 16 -5.66 3.19 -7.56
CA ILE A 16 -4.94 2.96 -8.82
C ILE A 16 -4.56 4.29 -9.51
N PRO A 17 -5.52 5.17 -9.88
CA PRO A 17 -5.18 6.45 -10.50
C PRO A 17 -4.36 7.34 -9.56
N VAL A 18 -4.59 7.28 -8.24
CA VAL A 18 -3.77 8.01 -7.26
C VAL A 18 -2.31 7.56 -7.34
N SER A 19 -2.03 6.26 -7.35
CA SER A 19 -0.67 5.73 -7.50
C SER A 19 -0.03 6.15 -8.82
N ILE A 20 -0.78 6.11 -9.94
CA ILE A 20 -0.24 6.54 -11.25
C ILE A 20 0.11 8.03 -11.24
N ILE A 21 -0.75 8.88 -10.66
CA ILE A 21 -0.51 10.32 -10.53
C ILE A 21 0.72 10.59 -9.66
N LEU A 22 0.83 9.93 -8.49
CA LEU A 22 1.99 10.07 -7.61
C LEU A 22 3.27 9.59 -8.29
N GLY A 23 3.21 8.45 -8.99
CA GLY A 23 4.32 7.95 -9.79
C GLY A 23 4.77 8.99 -10.81
N PHE A 24 3.84 9.62 -11.52
CA PHE A 24 4.17 10.64 -12.51
C PHE A 24 4.83 11.87 -11.89
N ILE A 25 4.33 12.33 -10.72
CA ILE A 25 4.88 13.46 -9.96
C ILE A 25 6.32 13.17 -9.54
N PHE A 26 6.60 11.96 -9.05
CA PHE A 26 7.90 11.58 -8.48
C PHE A 26 8.80 10.80 -9.45
N LYS A 27 8.50 10.79 -10.76
CA LYS A 27 9.15 9.94 -11.76
C LYS A 27 10.66 10.12 -11.91
N ASN A 28 11.17 11.32 -11.58
CA ASN A 28 12.57 11.68 -11.71
C ASN A 28 13.38 11.37 -10.45
N ASN A 29 12.71 10.92 -9.39
CA ASN A 29 13.32 10.61 -8.11
C ASN A 29 13.46 9.09 -7.97
N SER A 30 14.44 8.68 -7.17
CA SER A 30 14.70 7.27 -6.92
C SER A 30 15.13 7.04 -5.48
N LEU A 31 14.74 5.89 -4.95
CA LEU A 31 15.33 5.35 -3.73
C LEU A 31 16.75 4.90 -4.07
N LYS A 32 17.74 5.44 -3.37
CA LYS A 32 19.14 5.00 -3.48
C LYS A 32 19.51 4.25 -2.22
N ILE A 33 19.95 3.01 -2.38
CA ILE A 33 20.42 2.14 -1.30
C ILE A 33 21.89 1.87 -1.57
N ALA A 34 22.76 2.47 -0.76
CA ALA A 34 24.19 2.19 -0.78
C ALA A 34 24.48 0.88 -0.05
N TYR A 35 25.33 0.03 -0.62
CA TYR A 35 25.81 -1.19 0.02
C TYR A 35 27.30 -1.41 -0.27
N TYR A 36 27.93 -2.36 0.41
CA TYR A 36 29.36 -2.63 0.19
C TYR A 36 29.59 -3.18 -1.23
N GLY A 37 30.08 -2.33 -2.13
CA GLY A 37 30.36 -2.68 -3.53
C GLY A 37 29.50 -1.95 -4.58
N GLY A 38 28.61 -1.04 -4.20
CA GLY A 38 27.88 -0.20 -5.17
C GLY A 38 26.60 0.43 -4.63
N ASP A 39 25.85 1.04 -5.54
CA ASP A 39 24.55 1.66 -5.25
C ASP A 39 23.45 0.96 -6.03
N PHE A 40 22.38 0.59 -5.33
CA PHE A 40 21.15 0.10 -5.95
C PHE A 40 20.12 1.22 -6.00
N SER A 41 19.58 1.52 -7.19
CA SER A 41 18.58 2.57 -7.35
C SER A 41 17.25 2.03 -7.82
N ILE A 42 16.19 2.33 -7.09
CA ILE A 42 14.81 1.96 -7.43
C ILE A 42 14.05 3.23 -7.83
N ASN A 43 13.63 3.30 -9.09
CA ASN A 43 12.85 4.43 -9.60
C ASN A 43 11.43 4.44 -8.98
N TYR A 44 10.99 5.59 -8.45
CA TYR A 44 9.66 5.71 -7.85
C TYR A 44 8.50 5.52 -8.83
N TRP A 45 8.66 5.87 -10.11
CA TRP A 45 7.68 5.55 -11.16
C TRP A 45 7.35 4.05 -11.15
N ASN A 46 8.40 3.21 -11.16
CA ASN A 46 8.23 1.76 -11.15
C ASN A 46 7.60 1.28 -9.83
N THR A 47 8.01 1.85 -8.69
CA THR A 47 7.43 1.52 -7.39
C THR A 47 5.93 1.80 -7.35
N PHE A 48 5.49 2.98 -7.79
CA PHE A 48 4.07 3.33 -7.81
C PHE A 48 3.26 2.52 -8.83
N LEU A 49 3.85 2.14 -9.98
CA LEU A 49 3.21 1.22 -10.91
C LEU A 49 3.00 -0.17 -10.28
N ILE A 50 4.00 -0.70 -9.58
CA ILE A 50 3.86 -1.96 -8.85
C ILE A 50 2.77 -1.83 -7.78
N MET A 51 2.70 -0.73 -7.03
CA MET A 51 1.60 -0.48 -6.09
C MET A 51 0.24 -0.43 -6.78
N ALA A 52 0.13 0.19 -7.96
CA ALA A 52 -1.11 0.21 -8.74
C ALA A 52 -1.54 -1.21 -9.16
N VAL A 53 -0.61 -2.08 -9.52
CA VAL A 53 -0.89 -3.51 -9.79
C VAL A 53 -1.40 -4.20 -8.52
N PHE A 54 -0.75 -4.01 -7.38
CA PHE A 54 -1.21 -4.57 -6.11
C PHE A 54 -2.61 -4.08 -5.72
N PHE A 55 -2.91 -2.79 -5.88
CA PHE A 55 -4.25 -2.24 -5.62
C PHE A 55 -5.29 -2.79 -6.61
N SER A 56 -4.91 -3.03 -7.86
CA SER A 56 -5.76 -3.71 -8.83
C SER A 56 -6.10 -5.12 -8.37
N LEU A 57 -5.11 -5.90 -7.93
CA LEU A 57 -5.32 -7.26 -7.41
C LEU A 57 -6.20 -7.27 -6.16
N MET A 58 -5.97 -6.36 -5.20
CA MET A 58 -6.81 -6.25 -3.99
C MET A 58 -8.26 -5.85 -4.34
N GLY A 59 -8.42 -4.90 -5.26
CA GLY A 59 -9.74 -4.47 -5.74
C GLY A 59 -10.48 -5.61 -6.42
N LEU A 60 -9.79 -6.38 -7.28
CA LEU A 60 -10.32 -7.58 -7.93
C LEU A 60 -10.71 -8.66 -6.92
N ASN A 61 -9.90 -8.92 -5.88
CA ASN A 61 -10.24 -9.89 -4.84
C ASN A 61 -11.52 -9.51 -4.08
N TYR A 62 -11.64 -8.24 -3.68
CA TYR A 62 -12.87 -7.77 -3.03
C TYR A 62 -14.08 -7.75 -3.98
N PHE A 63 -13.85 -7.46 -5.26
CA PHE A 63 -14.88 -7.54 -6.28
C PHE A 63 -15.34 -8.99 -6.49
N ALA A 64 -14.42 -9.94 -6.53
CA ALA A 64 -14.70 -11.37 -6.67
C ALA A 64 -15.56 -11.89 -5.50
N LEU A 65 -15.28 -11.48 -4.25
CA LEU A 65 -16.14 -11.80 -3.11
C LEU A 65 -17.56 -11.28 -3.31
N ASN A 66 -17.70 -10.01 -3.73
CA ASN A 66 -19.00 -9.41 -3.98
C ASN A 66 -19.76 -10.12 -5.12
N TRP A 67 -19.05 -10.50 -6.19
CA TRP A 67 -19.61 -11.27 -7.30
C TRP A 67 -20.07 -12.66 -6.86
N ALA A 68 -19.27 -13.34 -6.04
CA ALA A 68 -19.62 -14.63 -5.42
C ALA A 68 -20.65 -14.51 -4.28
N LYS A 69 -21.25 -13.33 -4.07
CA LYS A 69 -22.19 -13.02 -2.96
C LYS A 69 -21.63 -13.34 -1.57
N LYS A 70 -20.30 -13.43 -1.43
CA LYS A 70 -19.60 -13.62 -0.15
C LYS A 70 -19.33 -12.27 0.51
N ARG A 71 -19.44 -12.21 1.84
CA ARG A 71 -19.19 -10.99 2.61
C ARG A 71 -17.82 -11.06 3.28
N SER A 72 -17.01 -10.02 3.06
CA SER A 72 -15.77 -9.84 3.81
C SER A 72 -16.02 -9.54 5.29
N LYS A 73 -15.12 -9.96 6.18
CA LYS A 73 -15.21 -9.60 7.61
C LYS A 73 -14.90 -8.10 7.74
N LYS A 74 -15.92 -7.32 8.11
CA LYS A 74 -15.86 -5.84 8.17
C LYS A 74 -14.67 -5.29 8.94
N TRP A 75 -14.35 -5.88 10.10
CA TRP A 75 -13.23 -5.43 10.94
C TRP A 75 -11.87 -5.64 10.25
N LEU A 76 -11.63 -6.81 9.65
CA LEU A 76 -10.41 -7.08 8.90
C LEU A 76 -10.29 -6.14 7.68
N THR A 77 -11.40 -5.88 6.99
CA THR A 77 -11.44 -4.91 5.88
C THR A 77 -11.10 -3.49 6.35
N ILE A 78 -11.58 -3.09 7.52
CA ILE A 78 -11.26 -1.79 8.12
C ILE A 78 -9.77 -1.68 8.45
N ILE A 79 -9.19 -2.67 9.13
CA ILE A 79 -7.76 -2.66 9.47
C ILE A 79 -6.91 -2.65 8.19
N HIS A 80 -7.27 -3.49 7.21
CA HIS A 80 -6.61 -3.53 5.91
C HIS A 80 -6.55 -2.15 5.26
N ILE A 81 -7.69 -1.47 5.13
CA ILE A 81 -7.75 -0.13 4.54
C ILE A 81 -6.94 0.89 5.34
N LEU A 82 -7.00 0.84 6.68
CA LEU A 82 -6.26 1.76 7.54
C LEU A 82 -4.75 1.57 7.36
N PHE A 83 -4.27 0.33 7.44
CA PHE A 83 -2.84 0.02 7.30
C PHE A 83 -2.33 0.34 5.90
N GLN A 84 -3.13 0.06 4.87
CA GLN A 84 -2.77 0.41 3.49
C GLN A 84 -2.65 1.91 3.29
N THR A 85 -3.61 2.68 3.82
CA THR A 85 -3.63 4.13 3.71
C THR A 85 -2.45 4.75 4.48
N LEU A 86 -2.21 4.28 5.70
CA LEU A 86 -1.13 4.76 6.54
C LEU A 86 0.24 4.46 5.92
N SER A 87 0.42 3.25 5.37
CA SER A 87 1.60 2.85 4.62
C SER A 87 1.88 3.81 3.46
N LEU A 88 0.86 4.08 2.62
CA LEU A 88 1.01 4.98 1.47
C LEU A 88 1.35 6.42 1.91
N ILE A 89 0.70 6.93 2.96
CA ILE A 89 0.97 8.27 3.50
C ILE A 89 2.42 8.36 4.01
N LEU A 90 2.87 7.37 4.79
CA LEU A 90 4.25 7.35 5.30
C LEU A 90 5.27 7.28 4.17
N PHE A 91 5.00 6.50 3.12
CA PHE A 91 5.87 6.42 1.96
C PHE A 91 5.96 7.76 1.21
N VAL A 92 4.83 8.46 1.03
CA VAL A 92 4.84 9.81 0.44
C VAL A 92 5.57 10.81 1.34
N ILE A 93 5.40 10.76 2.66
CA ILE A 93 6.15 11.60 3.61
C ILE A 93 7.65 11.36 3.48
N TYR A 94 8.07 10.10 3.34
CA TYR A 94 9.46 9.75 3.11
C TYR A 94 10.01 10.43 1.84
N ILE A 95 9.32 10.28 0.70
CA ILE A 95 9.74 10.88 -0.58
C ILE A 95 9.87 12.40 -0.48
N LEU A 96 8.93 13.07 0.20
CA LEU A 96 8.95 14.53 0.33
C LEU A 96 10.07 15.06 1.24
N LYS A 97 10.57 14.23 2.15
CA LYS A 97 11.54 14.65 3.17
C LYS A 97 12.96 14.21 2.91
N ILE A 98 13.19 13.11 2.20
CA ILE A 98 14.52 12.51 2.05
C ILE A 98 15.53 13.48 1.44
N ASP A 99 15.12 14.30 0.46
CA ASP A 99 16.01 15.28 -0.20
C ASP A 99 16.35 16.50 0.69
N ASN A 100 15.64 16.68 1.81
CA ASN A 100 15.80 17.82 2.73
C ASN A 100 16.55 17.47 4.02
N VAL A 101 17.04 16.24 4.14
CA VAL A 101 17.78 15.77 5.31
C VAL A 101 19.14 16.47 5.41
N LYS A 102 19.45 17.02 6.59
CA LYS A 102 20.70 17.76 6.85
C LYS A 102 21.62 17.08 7.86
N THR A 103 21.07 16.19 8.68
CA THR A 103 21.80 15.52 9.77
C THR A 103 21.59 14.01 9.73
N GLU A 104 22.53 13.25 10.30
CA GLU A 104 22.43 11.79 10.40
C GLU A 104 21.19 11.37 11.20
N ASN A 105 20.89 12.04 12.31
CA ASN A 105 19.68 11.77 13.12
C ASN A 105 18.39 11.96 12.32
N GLU A 106 18.31 12.98 11.45
CA GLU A 106 17.17 13.16 10.55
C GLU A 106 17.09 12.02 9.53
N ALA A 107 18.24 11.60 8.97
CA ALA A 107 18.30 10.48 8.04
C ALA A 107 17.74 9.20 8.67
N ASP A 108 18.13 8.90 9.90
CA ASP A 108 17.67 7.73 10.64
C ASP A 108 16.15 7.76 10.87
N ILE A 109 15.59 8.90 11.27
CA ILE A 109 14.15 9.06 11.45
C ILE A 109 13.41 8.84 10.13
N ILE A 110 13.89 9.42 9.03
CA ILE A 110 13.29 9.27 7.70
C ILE A 110 13.40 7.81 7.22
N ASN A 111 14.50 7.13 7.47
CA ASN A 111 14.68 5.71 7.15
C ASN A 111 13.75 4.82 7.98
N ILE A 112 13.51 5.13 9.26
CA ILE A 112 12.51 4.45 10.08
C ILE A 112 11.11 4.64 9.49
N ILE A 113 10.77 5.85 9.01
CA ILE A 113 9.47 6.10 8.33
C ILE A 113 9.34 5.21 7.09
N LEU A 114 10.38 5.12 6.25
CA LEU A 114 10.38 4.21 5.10
C LEU A 114 10.16 2.77 5.53
N PHE A 115 10.92 2.30 6.53
CA PHE A 115 10.79 0.95 7.05
C PHE A 115 9.38 0.65 7.58
N CYS A 116 8.81 1.56 8.38
CA CYS A 116 7.44 1.45 8.86
C CYS A 116 6.41 1.44 7.72
N SER A 117 6.61 2.25 6.68
CA SER A 117 5.73 2.28 5.51
C SER A 117 5.69 0.92 4.80
N LEU A 118 6.86 0.29 4.61
CA LEU A 118 6.99 -1.02 3.98
C LEU A 118 6.40 -2.13 4.87
N LEU A 119 6.70 -2.10 6.17
CA LEU A 119 6.19 -3.10 7.11
C LEU A 119 4.66 -3.06 7.19
N LEU A 120 4.07 -1.87 7.27
CA LEU A 120 2.61 -1.71 7.25
C LEU A 120 1.99 -2.18 5.93
N PHE A 121 2.65 -1.94 4.78
CA PHE A 121 2.21 -2.45 3.49
C PHE A 121 2.11 -3.98 3.49
N VAL A 122 3.18 -4.65 3.94
CA VAL A 122 3.25 -6.11 3.96
C VAL A 122 2.20 -6.70 4.91
N ILE A 123 2.08 -6.15 6.12
CA ILE A 123 1.08 -6.60 7.11
C ILE A 123 -0.35 -6.41 6.54
N SER A 124 -0.59 -5.28 5.88
CA SER A 124 -1.85 -4.94 5.21
C SER A 124 -2.22 -6.01 4.16
N VAL A 125 -1.28 -6.42 3.31
CA VAL A 125 -1.45 -7.49 2.33
C VAL A 125 -1.83 -8.82 2.99
N PHE A 126 -1.15 -9.20 4.08
CA PHE A 126 -1.49 -10.45 4.80
C PHE A 126 -2.88 -10.41 5.42
N ILE A 127 -3.28 -9.29 6.04
CA ILE A 127 -4.63 -9.12 6.58
C ILE A 127 -5.67 -9.29 5.46
N HIS A 128 -5.42 -8.71 4.28
CA HIS A 128 -6.28 -8.86 3.12
C HIS A 128 -6.43 -10.32 2.69
N LEU A 129 -5.31 -11.04 2.53
CA LEU A 129 -5.31 -12.43 2.10
C LEU A 129 -6.05 -13.32 3.10
N ILE A 130 -5.79 -13.16 4.40
CA ILE A 130 -6.50 -13.89 5.46
C ILE A 130 -8.01 -13.62 5.37
N ASN A 131 -8.40 -12.35 5.26
CA ASN A 131 -9.82 -11.98 5.15
C ASN A 131 -10.47 -12.57 3.89
N PHE A 132 -9.78 -12.53 2.75
CA PHE A 132 -10.25 -13.09 1.50
C PHE A 132 -10.48 -14.60 1.59
N ILE A 133 -9.49 -15.34 2.10
CA ILE A 133 -9.57 -16.80 2.27
C ILE A 133 -10.69 -17.19 3.24
N ILE A 134 -10.78 -16.53 4.40
CA ILE A 134 -11.85 -16.78 5.39
C ILE A 134 -13.23 -16.55 4.75
N SER A 135 -13.38 -15.48 3.96
CA SER A 135 -14.65 -15.14 3.33
C SER A 135 -15.03 -16.11 2.21
N LEU A 136 -14.05 -16.66 1.50
CA LEU A 136 -14.27 -17.66 0.46
C LEU A 136 -14.77 -18.99 1.05
N ILE A 137 -14.15 -19.42 2.16
CA ILE A 137 -14.44 -20.71 2.82
C ILE A 137 -15.71 -20.62 3.68
N SER A 138 -16.07 -19.44 4.19
CA SER A 138 -17.28 -19.28 4.99
C SER A 138 -18.53 -19.67 4.20
N LYS A 139 -19.45 -20.41 4.85
CA LYS A 139 -20.76 -20.75 4.29
C LYS A 139 -21.52 -19.47 3.95
N GLU A 140 -22.39 -19.53 2.95
CA GLU A 140 -23.30 -18.43 2.66
C GLU A 140 -24.25 -18.29 3.86
N ASP A 141 -24.30 -17.09 4.44
CA ASP A 141 -25.30 -16.71 5.45
C ASP A 141 -26.63 -16.40 4.76
#